data_AF-A0A369J1N6-F1
#
_entry.id   AF-A0A369J1N6-F1
#
_cell.length_a   1.000
_cell.length_b   1.000
_cell.length_c   1.000
_cell.angle_alpha   90.00
_cell.angle_beta   90.00
_cell.angle_gamma   90.00
#
_symmetry.space_group_name_H-M   'P 1'
#
loop_
_entity.id
_entity.type
_entity.pdbx_description
1 polymer ?
#
loop_
_entity_poly.entity_id
_entity_poly.type
_entity_poly.pdbx_seq_one_letter_code
_entity_poly.pdbx_strand_id
1 'polypeptide(L)'
;MPRPQLYHTPEEKQAANRAKSNRHYAQNKASIRAKRSTNYRAQSKHIPRTKRDGEIPRSDRLSSKPLDSGLSYCGNASTYINTIAEKYLLNHSKDDIRDTILYFTPLQKSINRYHDEILQLAGMGKEMARVDEVSKVVRVFVNSLEDLLCTAMLGYDDFVSLHSKRGLMYQSM
;
A
#
# COMPACT_ATOMS: atom_id res chain seq x y z
N MET A 1 28.70 -14.40 61.00
CA MET A 1 27.56 -13.45 61.05
C MET A 1 26.85 -13.47 59.70
N PRO A 2 25.52 -13.66 59.65
CA PRO A 2 24.76 -13.65 58.40
C PRO A 2 24.71 -12.24 57.79
N ARG A 3 24.80 -12.14 56.45
CA ARG A 3 24.73 -10.86 55.73
C ARG A 3 23.27 -10.34 55.73
N PRO A 4 23.00 -9.08 56.11
CA PRO A 4 21.64 -8.52 56.10
C PRO A 4 21.02 -8.55 54.71
N GLN A 5 19.72 -8.88 54.63
CA GLN A 5 18.96 -8.81 53.39
C GLN A 5 18.62 -7.34 53.07
N LEU A 6 18.86 -6.93 51.82
CA LEU A 6 18.67 -5.55 51.36
C LEU A 6 17.22 -5.23 50.97
N TYR A 7 16.41 -6.25 50.69
CA TYR A 7 15.00 -6.11 50.30
C TYR A 7 14.18 -7.12 51.09
N HIS A 8 13.05 -6.70 51.64
CA HIS A 8 12.20 -7.54 52.49
C HIS A 8 10.99 -8.08 51.73
N THR A 9 10.58 -7.39 50.66
CA THR A 9 9.48 -7.82 49.80
C THR A 9 9.94 -8.05 48.36
N PRO A 10 9.27 -8.95 47.61
CA PRO A 10 9.56 -9.15 46.19
C PRO A 10 9.28 -7.88 45.36
N GLU A 11 8.33 -7.06 45.79
CA GLU A 11 7.96 -5.79 45.13
C GLU A 11 9.06 -4.75 45.22
N GLU A 12 9.66 -4.57 46.41
CA GLU A 12 10.81 -3.68 46.62
C GLU A 12 11.99 -4.06 45.73
N LYS A 13 12.28 -5.36 45.65
CA LYS A 13 13.35 -5.89 44.79
C LYS A 13 13.06 -5.59 43.31
N GLN A 14 11.80 -5.71 42.88
CA GLN A 14 11.41 -5.41 41.49
C GLN A 14 11.50 -3.90 41.20
N ALA A 15 11.05 -3.05 42.13
CA ALA A 15 11.14 -1.60 42.01
C ALA A 15 12.61 -1.13 41.93
N ALA A 16 13.48 -1.66 42.79
CA ALA A 16 14.91 -1.36 42.76
C ALA A 16 15.56 -1.79 41.44
N ASN A 17 15.21 -2.97 40.92
CA ASN A 17 15.70 -3.45 39.62
C ASN A 17 15.20 -2.58 38.45
N ARG A 18 13.94 -2.15 38.45
CA ARG A 18 13.39 -1.22 37.45
C ARG A 18 14.12 0.13 37.50
N ALA A 19 14.31 0.70 38.69
CA ALA A 19 15.02 1.96 38.87
C ALA A 19 16.49 1.86 38.41
N LYS A 20 17.17 0.77 38.76
CA LYS A 20 18.55 0.48 38.30
C LYS A 20 18.60 0.35 36.76
N SER A 21 17.69 -0.41 36.17
CA SER A 21 17.61 -0.59 34.72
C SER A 21 17.35 0.73 34.00
N ASN A 22 16.45 1.56 34.51
CA ASN A 22 16.13 2.87 33.95
C ASN A 22 17.35 3.81 33.96
N ARG A 23 18.08 3.88 35.09
CA ARG A 23 19.31 4.68 35.20
C ARG A 23 20.37 4.22 34.20
N HIS A 24 20.60 2.91 34.13
CA HIS A 24 21.54 2.33 33.18
C HIS A 24 21.13 2.58 31.72
N TYR A 25 19.85 2.42 31.40
CA TYR A 25 19.34 2.66 30.04
C TYR A 25 19.47 4.13 29.66
N ALA A 26 19.17 5.06 30.57
CA ALA A 26 19.33 6.49 30.31
C ALA A 26 20.78 6.86 29.97
N GLN A 27 21.75 6.35 30.74
CA GLN A 27 23.18 6.58 30.50
C GLN A 27 23.66 5.93 29.19
N ASN A 28 23.17 4.73 28.86
CA ASN A 28 23.63 3.96 27.71
C ASN A 28 22.73 4.09 26.47
N LYS A 29 21.76 5.00 26.46
CA LYS A 29 20.77 5.12 25.37
C LYS A 29 21.44 5.37 24.02
N ALA A 30 22.44 6.25 23.98
CA ALA A 30 23.16 6.60 22.76
C ALA A 30 23.98 5.42 22.21
N SER A 31 24.71 4.71 23.07
CA SER A 31 25.52 3.55 22.67
C SER A 31 24.65 2.37 22.22
N ILE A 32 23.51 2.12 22.90
CA ILE A 32 22.52 1.12 22.49
C ILE A 32 21.95 1.46 21.12
N ARG A 33 21.57 2.72 20.87
CA ARG A 33 21.05 3.17 19.57
C ARG A 33 22.10 3.04 18.46
N ALA A 34 23.34 3.45 18.72
CA ALA A 34 24.44 3.32 17.76
C ALA A 34 24.69 1.85 17.38
N LYS A 35 24.79 0.96 18.37
CA LYS A 35 24.94 -0.49 18.17
C LYS A 35 23.77 -1.10 17.39
N ARG A 36 22.54 -0.68 17.68
CA ARG A 36 21.36 -1.13 16.92
C ARG A 36 21.44 -0.68 15.47
N SER A 37 21.80 0.58 15.21
CA SER A 37 21.95 1.12 13.85
C SER A 37 23.00 0.34 13.04
N THR A 38 24.17 0.06 13.63
CA THR A 38 25.21 -0.74 12.96
C THR A 38 24.77 -2.18 12.70
N ASN A 39 24.06 -2.80 13.65
CA ASN A 39 23.55 -4.16 13.49
C ASN A 39 22.46 -4.24 12.41
N TYR A 40 21.53 -3.29 12.35
CA TYR A 40 20.55 -3.23 11.26
C TYR A 40 21.23 -3.08 9.89
N ARG A 41 22.25 -2.21 9.79
CA ARG A 41 23.03 -2.06 8.56
C ARG A 41 23.78 -3.34 8.20
N ALA A 42 24.37 -4.03 9.17
CA ALA A 42 25.08 -5.30 8.94
C ALA A 42 24.13 -6.44 8.55
N GLN A 43 22.98 -6.56 9.21
CA GLN A 43 21.96 -7.58 8.89
C GLN A 43 21.33 -7.33 7.52
N SER A 44 21.11 -6.06 7.13
CA SER A 44 20.60 -5.74 5.78
C SER A 44 21.54 -6.22 4.66
N LYS A 45 22.83 -6.39 4.94
CA LYS A 45 23.84 -6.89 3.98
C LYS A 45 23.92 -8.42 3.94
N HIS A 46 23.46 -9.11 4.98
CA HIS A 46 23.68 -10.54 5.17
C HIS A 46 22.40 -11.38 5.11
N ILE A 47 21.22 -10.77 4.86
CA ILE A 47 20.06 -11.52 4.37
C ILE A 47 20.48 -12.11 3.02
N PRO A 48 20.75 -13.42 2.95
CA PRO A 48 20.97 -14.04 1.66
C PRO A 48 19.66 -13.84 0.89
N ARG A 49 19.75 -13.47 -0.39
CA ARG A 49 18.63 -13.55 -1.32
C ARG A 49 18.25 -15.02 -1.54
N THR A 50 17.93 -15.75 -0.48
CA THR A 50 17.40 -17.10 -0.53
C THR A 50 15.90 -16.97 -0.51
N LYS A 51 15.32 -17.08 -1.72
CA LYS A 51 13.93 -17.41 -2.01
C LYS A 51 12.90 -16.58 -1.24
N ARG A 52 12.79 -15.30 -1.61
CA ARG A 52 11.46 -14.76 -1.81
C ARG A 52 11.00 -15.26 -3.16
N ASP A 53 10.37 -16.42 -3.16
CA ASP A 53 9.45 -16.80 -4.23
C ASP A 53 8.33 -15.76 -4.19
N GLY A 54 8.33 -14.91 -5.20
CA GLY A 54 7.65 -13.61 -5.21
C GLY A 54 8.47 -12.62 -6.02
N GLU A 55 8.91 -13.07 -7.19
CA GLU A 55 9.64 -12.31 -8.19
C GLU A 55 8.93 -10.99 -8.50
N ILE A 56 9.57 -9.87 -8.19
CA ILE A 56 9.34 -8.63 -8.93
C ILE A 56 10.24 -8.73 -10.17
N PRO A 57 9.69 -8.77 -11.39
CA PRO A 57 10.50 -8.87 -12.59
C PRO A 57 11.39 -7.64 -12.74
N ARG A 58 12.68 -7.90 -12.93
CA ARG A 58 13.59 -6.95 -13.57
C ARG A 58 13.04 -6.60 -14.95
N SER A 59 13.04 -5.31 -15.23
CA SER A 59 12.57 -4.63 -16.44
C SER A 59 13.37 -4.92 -17.73
N ASP A 60 14.01 -6.08 -17.86
CA ASP A 60 14.79 -6.45 -19.05
C ASP A 60 14.26 -7.74 -19.66
N ARG A 61 13.12 -7.59 -20.31
CA ARG A 61 12.66 -8.29 -21.53
C ARG A 61 11.18 -8.03 -21.59
N LEU A 62 10.81 -7.07 -22.44
CA LEU A 62 9.54 -7.07 -23.15
C LEU A 62 9.47 -8.40 -23.94
N SER A 63 9.19 -9.48 -23.23
CA SER A 63 8.61 -10.68 -23.81
C SER A 63 7.18 -10.28 -24.09
N SER A 64 6.98 -9.79 -25.30
CA SER A 64 5.73 -9.74 -26.01
C SER A 64 5.07 -11.12 -25.94
N LYS A 65 4.34 -11.39 -24.86
CA LYS A 65 3.14 -12.20 -25.02
C LYS A 65 2.27 -11.38 -25.96
N PRO A 66 1.94 -11.86 -27.16
CA PRO A 66 0.90 -11.21 -27.93
C PRO A 66 -0.31 -11.18 -27.00
N LEU A 67 -0.78 -9.96 -26.69
CA LEU A 67 -2.18 -9.76 -26.42
C LEU A 67 -2.89 -10.22 -27.70
N ASP A 68 -3.11 -11.52 -27.81
CA ASP A 68 -4.02 -12.05 -28.80
C ASP A 68 -5.39 -11.47 -28.44
N SER A 69 -5.81 -10.57 -29.33
CA SER A 69 -7.17 -10.15 -29.61
C SER A 69 -7.98 -9.56 -28.43
N GLY A 70 -7.79 -8.28 -28.13
CA GLY A 70 -8.92 -7.52 -27.55
C GLY A 70 -8.68 -6.11 -27.04
N LEU A 71 -7.47 -5.75 -26.61
CA LEU A 71 -7.21 -4.42 -26.03
C LEU A 71 -6.70 -3.43 -27.08
N SER A 72 -7.48 -3.27 -28.15
CA SER A 72 -7.57 -2.01 -28.88
C SER A 72 -8.67 -1.15 -28.24
N TYR A 73 -8.57 -0.94 -26.93
CA TYR A 73 -9.41 0.01 -26.21
C TYR A 73 -8.52 1.16 -25.72
N CYS A 74 -8.16 2.03 -26.67
CA CYS A 74 -7.90 3.43 -26.39
C CYS A 74 -9.25 4.13 -26.12
N GLY A 75 -10.02 3.58 -25.20
CA GLY A 75 -11.32 4.08 -24.77
C GLY A 75 -11.19 4.62 -23.36
N ASN A 76 -11.78 5.78 -23.12
CA ASN A 76 -11.80 6.49 -21.84
C ASN A 76 -11.95 5.54 -20.63
N ALA A 77 -11.37 5.93 -19.49
CA ALA A 77 -11.44 5.22 -18.20
C ALA A 77 -12.84 4.65 -17.88
N SER A 78 -13.90 5.38 -18.24
CA SER A 78 -15.30 4.98 -18.10
C SER A 78 -15.67 3.73 -18.91
N THR A 79 -15.14 3.56 -20.13
CA THR A 79 -15.39 2.38 -20.97
C THR A 79 -14.78 1.12 -20.36
N TYR A 80 -13.58 1.21 -19.81
CA TYR A 80 -12.94 0.09 -19.15
C TYR A 80 -13.71 -0.33 -17.88
N ILE A 81 -14.10 0.64 -17.05
CA ILE A 81 -14.93 0.36 -15.86
C ILE A 81 -16.28 -0.26 -16.27
N ASN A 82 -16.89 0.22 -17.36
CA ASN A 82 -18.13 -0.35 -17.88
C ASN A 82 -17.97 -1.81 -18.31
N THR A 83 -16.85 -2.19 -18.95
CA THR A 83 -16.61 -3.62 -19.28
C THR A 83 -16.49 -4.50 -18.04
N ILE A 84 -15.95 -3.96 -16.94
CA ILE A 84 -15.86 -4.68 -15.66
C ILE A 84 -17.24 -4.80 -15.01
N ALA A 85 -18.04 -3.73 -15.05
CA ALA A 85 -19.42 -3.74 -14.59
C ALA A 85 -20.26 -4.77 -15.36
N GLU A 86 -20.13 -4.83 -16.69
CA GLU A 86 -20.80 -5.81 -17.53
C GLU A 86 -20.37 -7.25 -17.21
N LYS A 87 -19.07 -7.48 -16.98
CA LYS A 87 -18.58 -8.79 -16.53
C LYS A 87 -19.17 -9.19 -15.18
N TYR A 88 -19.31 -8.24 -14.26
CA TYR A 88 -19.96 -8.48 -12.98
C TYR A 88 -21.45 -8.84 -13.15
N LEU A 89 -22.16 -8.19 -14.07
CA LEU A 89 -23.55 -8.51 -14.38
C LEU A 89 -23.72 -9.92 -14.98
N LEU A 90 -22.73 -10.42 -15.71
CA LEU A 90 -22.77 -11.75 -16.32
C LEU A 90 -22.33 -12.86 -15.36
N ASN A 91 -21.24 -12.64 -14.62
CA ASN A 91 -20.58 -13.68 -13.82
C ASN A 91 -20.95 -13.64 -12.33
N HIS A 92 -21.56 -12.54 -11.86
CA HIS A 92 -21.82 -12.25 -10.44
C HIS A 92 -20.58 -12.30 -9.52
N SER A 93 -19.38 -12.35 -10.10
CA SER A 93 -18.12 -12.49 -9.36
C SER A 93 -17.53 -11.12 -9.03
N LYS A 94 -17.37 -10.84 -7.74
CA LYS A 94 -16.76 -9.59 -7.24
C LYS A 94 -15.23 -9.60 -7.35
N ASP A 95 -14.65 -10.78 -7.58
CA ASP A 95 -13.20 -10.98 -7.61
C ASP A 95 -12.56 -10.24 -8.78
N ASP A 96 -13.23 -10.16 -9.94
CA ASP A 96 -12.75 -9.42 -11.10
C ASP A 96 -12.55 -7.92 -10.78
N ILE A 97 -13.48 -7.33 -10.03
CA ILE A 97 -13.40 -5.93 -9.59
C ILE A 97 -12.26 -5.78 -8.58
N ARG A 98 -12.18 -6.69 -7.61
CA ARG A 98 -11.15 -6.67 -6.56
C ARG A 98 -9.74 -6.82 -7.12
N ASP A 99 -9.54 -7.75 -8.05
CA ASP A 99 -8.25 -8.00 -8.69
C ASP A 99 -7.80 -6.80 -9.52
N THR A 100 -8.75 -6.14 -10.19
CA THR A 100 -8.48 -4.89 -10.89
C THR A 100 -8.02 -3.80 -9.90
N ILE A 101 -8.70 -3.60 -8.77
CA ILE A 101 -8.27 -2.63 -7.75
C ILE A 101 -6.87 -2.98 -7.20
N LEU A 102 -6.61 -4.26 -6.94
CA LEU A 102 -5.30 -4.73 -6.48
C LEU A 102 -4.19 -4.45 -7.51
N TYR A 103 -4.50 -4.51 -8.80
CA TYR A 103 -3.56 -4.17 -9.87
C TYR A 103 -3.22 -2.67 -9.91
N PHE A 104 -4.20 -1.78 -9.72
CA PHE A 104 -3.99 -0.33 -9.79
C PHE A 104 -3.49 0.31 -8.49
N THR A 105 -3.69 -0.34 -7.33
CA THR A 105 -3.22 0.17 -6.02
C THR A 105 -1.70 0.42 -5.98
N PRO A 106 -0.82 -0.48 -6.46
CA PRO A 106 0.62 -0.23 -6.54
C PRO A 106 0.97 0.96 -7.45
N LEU A 107 0.23 1.15 -8.55
CA LEU A 107 0.43 2.27 -9.47
C LEU A 107 0.10 3.60 -8.80
N GLN A 108 -1.02 3.66 -8.06
CA GLN A 108 -1.36 4.85 -7.29
C GLN A 108 -0.28 5.18 -6.23
N LYS A 109 0.27 4.16 -5.56
CA LYS A 109 1.37 4.33 -4.60
C LYS A 109 2.66 4.85 -5.25
N SER A 110 3.01 4.37 -6.43
CA SER A 110 4.21 4.85 -7.14
C SER A 110 4.06 6.29 -7.60
N ILE A 111 2.88 6.68 -8.10
CA ILE A 111 2.57 8.06 -8.48
C ILE A 111 2.69 8.99 -7.27
N ASN A 112 2.11 8.63 -6.12
CA ASN A 112 2.24 9.42 -4.90
C ASN A 112 3.70 9.57 -4.45
N ARG A 113 4.52 8.53 -4.59
CA ARG A 113 5.95 8.62 -4.29
C ARG A 113 6.65 9.62 -5.21
N TYR A 114 6.39 9.58 -6.52
CA TYR A 114 6.97 10.54 -7.47
C TYR A 114 6.51 11.97 -7.21
N HIS A 115 5.25 12.13 -6.81
CA HIS A 115 4.70 13.41 -6.41
C HIS A 115 5.46 14.00 -5.22
N ASP A 116 5.75 13.20 -4.19
CA ASP A 116 6.53 13.62 -3.03
C ASP A 116 8.00 13.94 -3.41
N GLU A 117 8.61 13.15 -4.28
CA GLU A 117 9.98 13.37 -4.77
C GLU A 117 10.09 14.69 -5.57
N ILE A 118 9.13 14.97 -6.46
CA ILE A 118 9.11 16.20 -7.25
C ILE A 118 8.89 17.41 -6.35
N LEU A 119 8.00 17.30 -5.36
CA LEU A 119 7.78 18.36 -4.38
C LEU A 119 9.07 18.66 -3.60
N GLN A 120 9.86 17.65 -3.25
CA GLN A 120 11.13 17.83 -2.55
C GLN A 120 12.22 18.45 -3.43
N LEU A 121 12.28 18.08 -4.71
CA LEU A 121 13.35 18.52 -5.63
C LEU A 121 13.08 19.88 -6.27
N ALA A 122 11.85 20.12 -6.72
CA ALA A 122 11.48 21.27 -7.54
C ALA A 122 10.43 22.19 -6.88
N GLY A 123 9.84 21.77 -5.76
CA GLY A 123 8.77 22.53 -5.10
C GLY A 123 7.47 22.59 -5.91
N MET A 124 6.68 23.63 -5.66
CA MET A 124 5.40 23.85 -6.35
C MET A 124 5.62 24.52 -7.71
N GLY A 125 6.03 23.74 -8.70
CA GLY A 125 6.30 24.18 -10.07
C GLY A 125 5.38 23.58 -11.15
N LYS A 126 5.70 23.84 -12.41
CA LYS A 126 4.94 23.29 -13.57
C LYS A 126 4.98 21.76 -13.63
N GLU A 127 6.09 21.15 -13.20
CA GLU A 127 6.21 19.69 -13.16
C GLU A 127 5.33 19.07 -12.08
N MET A 128 5.14 19.77 -10.95
CA MET A 128 4.19 19.34 -9.91
C MET A 128 2.76 19.33 -10.45
N ALA A 129 2.36 20.40 -11.18
CA ALA A 129 1.03 20.49 -11.78
C ALA A 129 0.75 19.34 -12.77
N ARG A 130 1.76 18.92 -13.56
CA ARG A 130 1.63 17.79 -14.49
C ARG A 130 1.43 16.45 -13.77
N VAL A 131 2.19 16.22 -12.69
CA VAL A 131 2.03 14.98 -11.90
C VAL A 131 0.71 14.99 -11.15
N ASP A 132 0.25 16.15 -10.69
CA ASP A 132 -1.07 16.31 -10.09
C ASP A 132 -2.20 15.94 -11.06
N GLU A 133 -2.10 16.33 -12.33
CA GLU A 133 -3.10 15.99 -13.35
C GLU A 133 -3.17 14.47 -13.58
N VAL A 134 -2.02 13.82 -13.75
CA VAL A 134 -1.95 12.36 -13.90
C VAL A 134 -2.44 11.64 -12.64
N SER A 135 -2.04 12.12 -11.46
CA SER A 135 -2.47 11.57 -10.17
C SER A 135 -3.98 11.66 -9.98
N LYS A 136 -4.59 12.79 -10.38
CA LYS A 136 -6.05 12.96 -10.37
C LYS A 136 -6.74 11.92 -11.24
N VAL A 137 -6.29 11.72 -12.48
CA VAL A 137 -6.89 10.73 -13.40
C VAL A 137 -6.86 9.32 -12.79
N VAL A 138 -5.71 8.90 -12.26
CA VAL A 138 -5.57 7.56 -11.66
C VAL A 138 -6.40 7.43 -10.38
N ARG A 139 -6.44 8.47 -9.53
CA ARG A 139 -7.27 8.47 -8.31
C ARG A 139 -8.75 8.36 -8.64
N VAL A 140 -9.22 9.16 -9.59
CA VAL A 140 -10.59 9.18 -10.09
C VAL A 140 -10.98 7.78 -10.60
N PHE A 141 -10.10 7.14 -11.35
CA PHE A 141 -10.32 5.78 -11.84
C PHE A 141 -10.39 4.72 -10.71
N VAL A 142 -9.45 4.73 -9.76
CA VAL A 142 -9.44 3.79 -8.63
C VAL A 142 -10.68 3.98 -7.76
N ASN A 143 -11.05 5.23 -7.46
CA ASN A 143 -12.23 5.54 -6.67
C ASN A 143 -13.52 5.02 -7.34
N SER A 144 -13.63 5.13 -8.66
CA SER A 144 -14.76 4.58 -9.40
C SER A 144 -14.84 3.05 -9.32
N LEU A 145 -13.69 2.36 -9.33
CA LEU A 145 -13.66 0.91 -9.13
C LEU A 145 -14.01 0.52 -7.69
N GLU A 146 -13.56 1.29 -6.71
CA GLU A 146 -13.91 1.09 -5.30
C GLU A 146 -15.42 1.31 -5.06
N ASP A 147 -16.02 2.34 -5.66
CA ASP A 147 -17.46 2.58 -5.63
C ASP A 147 -18.24 1.43 -6.28
N LEU A 148 -17.74 0.90 -7.41
CA LEU A 148 -18.28 -0.27 -8.07
C LEU A 148 -18.21 -1.52 -7.17
N LEU A 149 -17.10 -1.73 -6.46
CA LEU A 149 -16.96 -2.84 -5.53
C LEU A 149 -17.90 -2.66 -4.32
N CYS A 150 -18.02 -1.45 -3.79
CA CYS A 150 -18.91 -1.13 -2.67
C CYS A 150 -20.37 -1.41 -3.01
N THR A 151 -20.82 -0.97 -4.19
CA THR A 151 -22.19 -1.28 -4.67
C THR A 151 -22.40 -2.76 -4.91
N ALA A 152 -21.41 -3.47 -5.46
CA ALA A 152 -21.44 -4.93 -5.59
C ALA A 152 -21.47 -5.65 -4.22
N MET A 153 -20.94 -5.04 -3.16
CA MET A 153 -21.01 -5.59 -1.79
C MET A 153 -22.39 -5.45 -1.15
N LEU A 154 -23.17 -4.43 -1.50
CA LEU A 154 -24.53 -4.21 -0.96
C LEU A 154 -25.52 -5.30 -1.43
N GLY A 155 -25.42 -5.69 -2.70
CA GLY A 155 -26.28 -6.73 -3.27
C GLY A 155 -26.34 -6.61 -4.79
N TYR A 156 -26.68 -7.73 -5.46
CA TYR A 156 -26.80 -7.74 -6.91
C TYR A 156 -27.99 -6.87 -7.40
N ASP A 157 -29.13 -6.94 -6.71
CA ASP A 157 -30.33 -6.17 -7.08
C ASP A 157 -30.09 -4.66 -6.91
N ASP A 158 -29.38 -4.28 -5.84
CA ASP A 158 -28.99 -2.88 -5.61
C ASP A 158 -28.05 -2.40 -6.72
N PHE A 159 -27.06 -3.22 -7.10
CA PHE A 159 -26.13 -2.93 -8.19
C PHE A 159 -26.86 -2.73 -9.54
N VAL A 160 -27.77 -3.64 -9.91
CA VAL A 160 -28.56 -3.53 -11.15
C VAL A 160 -29.44 -2.28 -11.13
N SER A 161 -30.05 -1.97 -9.98
CA SER A 161 -30.90 -0.79 -9.83
C SER A 161 -30.09 0.51 -9.97
N LEU A 162 -28.89 0.57 -9.41
CA LEU A 162 -27.97 1.71 -9.51
C LEU A 162 -27.40 1.87 -10.92
N HIS A 163 -27.02 0.77 -11.54
CA HIS A 163 -26.52 0.75 -12.91
C HIS A 163 -27.59 1.26 -13.90
N SER A 164 -28.84 0.83 -13.73
CA SER A 164 -29.98 1.25 -14.56
C SER A 164 -30.36 2.72 -14.35
N LYS A 165 -30.19 3.25 -13.14
CA LYS A 165 -30.48 4.64 -12.79
C LYS A 165 -29.35 5.62 -13.12
N ARG A 166 -28.25 5.13 -13.70
CA ARG A 166 -27.01 5.89 -13.93
C ARG A 166 -26.40 6.51 -12.68
N GLY A 167 -26.48 5.81 -11.54
CA GLY A 167 -26.03 6.34 -10.24
C GLY A 167 -24.55 6.11 -9.92
N LEU A 168 -23.80 5.42 -10.79
CA LEU A 168 -22.41 5.01 -10.50
C LEU A 168 -21.42 6.10 -10.90
N MET A 169 -20.37 6.32 -10.09
CA MET A 169 -19.43 7.43 -10.30
C MET A 169 -18.80 7.45 -11.70
N TYR A 170 -18.50 6.30 -12.28
CA TYR A 170 -17.86 6.21 -13.61
C TYR A 170 -18.77 6.67 -14.76
N GLN A 171 -20.08 6.79 -14.54
CA GLN A 171 -21.05 7.21 -15.54
C GLN A 171 -21.22 8.74 -15.62
N SER A 172 -20.64 9.48 -14.65
CA SER A 172 -20.60 10.95 -14.62
C SER A 172 -19.20 11.52 -14.97
N MET A 173 -18.24 10.66 -15.32
CA MET A 173 -16.87 11.03 -15.75
C MET A 173 -16.78 11.26 -17.24
#